data_AF-A0A432MJ49-F1
#
_entry.id   AF-A0A432MJ49-F1
#
_cell.length_a   1.000
_cell.length_b   1.000
_cell.length_c   1.000
_cell.angle_alpha   90.00
_cell.angle_beta   90.00
_cell.angle_gamma   90.00
#
_symmetry.space_group_name_H-M   'P 1'
#
loop_
_entity.id
_entity.type
_entity.pdbx_description
1 polymer ?
#
loop_
_entity_poly.entity_id
_entity_poly.type
_entity_poly.pdbx_seq_one_letter_code
_entity_poly.pdbx_strand_id
1 'polypeptide(L)'
;MAQPRLVPIDRPDVAPLPITSRLRSQLVYFRSAADTPGIPPLGPNEYWIAREEVERALNEGVILLVSPLDSEHQTEVELSEEQEALLDWLHRNQVQHVRVSE
;
A
#
# COMPACT_ATOMS: atom_id res chain seq x y z
N MET A 1 -13.18 0.61 19.79
CA MET A 1 -12.55 1.28 18.62
C MET A 1 -12.92 0.46 17.40
N ALA A 2 -13.43 1.08 16.35
CA ALA A 2 -13.77 0.37 15.13
C ALA A 2 -12.49 -0.10 14.41
N GLN A 3 -12.56 -1.25 13.74
CA GLN A 3 -11.42 -1.82 13.03
C GLN A 3 -11.19 -1.01 11.75
N PRO A 4 -9.97 -0.50 11.50
CA PRO A 4 -9.68 0.26 10.29
C PRO A 4 -9.89 -0.60 9.03
N ARG A 5 -10.32 0.04 7.94
CA ARG A 5 -10.59 -0.61 6.66
C ARG A 5 -9.98 0.16 5.51
N LEU A 6 -9.53 -0.54 4.48
CA LEU A 6 -9.15 0.02 3.19
C LEU A 6 -10.33 0.02 2.25
N VAL A 7 -10.76 1.20 1.85
CA VAL A 7 -11.82 1.42 0.87
C VAL A 7 -11.18 1.70 -0.48
N PRO A 8 -11.41 0.86 -1.51
CA PRO A 8 -10.92 1.12 -2.86
C PRO A 8 -11.70 2.28 -3.49
N ILE A 9 -10.98 3.33 -3.90
CA ILE A 9 -11.56 4.54 -4.51
C ILE A 9 -11.64 4.38 -6.03
N ASP A 10 -10.64 3.75 -6.65
CA ASP A 10 -10.60 3.47 -8.07
C ASP A 10 -11.42 2.23 -8.49
N ARG A 11 -11.81 1.40 -7.52
CA ARG A 11 -12.64 0.19 -7.71
C ARG A 11 -13.79 0.14 -6.68
N PRO A 12 -14.81 1.00 -6.81
CA PRO A 12 -15.90 1.08 -5.82
C PRO A 12 -16.73 -0.21 -5.69
N ASP A 13 -16.68 -1.10 -6.68
CA ASP A 13 -17.36 -2.40 -6.66
C ASP A 13 -16.67 -3.44 -5.77
N VAL A 14 -15.43 -3.19 -5.35
CA VAL A 14 -14.64 -4.10 -4.51
C VAL A 14 -14.94 -3.82 -3.04
N ALA A 15 -15.22 -4.87 -2.27
CA ALA A 15 -15.52 -4.75 -0.85
C ALA A 15 -14.32 -4.21 -0.06
N PRO A 16 -14.52 -3.31 0.92
CA PRO A 16 -13.43 -2.80 1.76
C PRO A 16 -12.70 -3.91 2.51
N LEU A 17 -11.37 -3.86 2.51
CA LEU A 17 -10.52 -4.82 3.23
C LEU A 17 -10.35 -4.39 4.69
N PRO A 18 -10.78 -5.19 5.68
CA PRO A 18 -10.45 -4.92 7.08
C PRO A 18 -8.95 -5.12 7.32
N ILE A 19 -8.33 -4.19 8.04
CA ILE A 19 -6.89 -4.21 8.35
C ILE A 19 -6.66 -4.04 9.85
N THR A 20 -5.48 -4.43 10.34
CA THR A 20 -5.10 -4.12 11.72
C THR A 20 -4.55 -2.68 11.85
N SER A 21 -4.53 -2.17 13.08
CA SER A 21 -3.86 -0.90 13.39
C SER A 21 -2.35 -0.92 13.10
N ARG A 22 -1.73 -2.11 13.13
CA ARG A 22 -0.32 -2.30 12.77
C ARG A 22 -0.15 -2.09 11.27
N LEU A 23 -0.90 -2.82 10.44
CA LEU A 23 -0.83 -2.67 8.99
C LEU A 23 -1.16 -1.24 8.54
N ARG A 24 -2.17 -0.62 9.19
CA ARG A 24 -2.51 0.80 8.98
C ARG A 24 -1.29 1.73 9.10
N SER A 25 -0.44 1.50 10.10
CA SER A 25 0.78 2.30 10.32
C SER A 25 1.87 2.00 9.29
N GLN A 26 1.81 0.84 8.63
CA GLN A 26 2.80 0.38 7.64
C GLN A 26 2.44 0.73 6.20
N LEU A 27 1.21 1.18 5.91
CA LEU A 27 0.78 1.58 4.55
C LEU A 27 1.69 2.62 3.89
N VAL A 28 2.35 3.45 4.69
CA VAL A 28 3.36 4.42 4.24
C VAL A 28 4.51 3.77 3.46
N TYR A 29 4.86 2.51 3.76
CA TYR A 29 5.93 1.79 3.07
C TYR A 29 5.56 1.34 1.65
N PHE A 30 4.25 1.25 1.35
CA PHE A 30 3.74 0.84 0.04
C PHE A 30 3.28 2.03 -0.81
N ARG A 31 3.24 3.23 -0.22
CA ARG A 31 2.80 4.44 -0.89
C ARG A 31 3.82 4.86 -1.95
N SER A 32 3.34 5.12 -3.16
CA SER A 32 4.13 5.80 -4.19
C SER A 32 4.46 7.24 -3.77
N ALA A 33 5.64 7.72 -4.16
CA ALA A 33 6.09 9.07 -3.83
C ALA A 33 5.08 10.12 -4.29
N ALA A 34 4.92 11.19 -3.49
CA ALA A 34 3.92 12.22 -3.75
C ALA A 34 4.08 12.91 -5.12
N ASP A 35 5.32 12.96 -5.62
CA ASP A 35 5.69 13.63 -6.87
C ASP A 35 5.78 12.67 -8.07
N THR A 36 5.33 11.42 -7.93
CA THR A 36 5.34 10.47 -9.04
C THR A 36 4.37 10.95 -10.13
N PRO A 37 4.86 11.15 -11.38
CA PRO A 37 4.01 11.59 -12.49
C PRO A 37 2.85 10.63 -12.72
N GLY A 38 1.64 11.17 -12.89
CA GLY A 38 0.44 10.37 -13.18
C GLY A 38 -0.37 9.95 -11.95
N ILE A 39 0.07 10.28 -10.74
CA ILE A 39 -0.73 10.07 -9.53
C ILE A 39 -1.70 11.25 -9.34
N PRO A 40 -3.02 11.00 -9.16
CA PRO A 40 -3.97 12.06 -8.86
C PRO A 40 -3.69 12.68 -7.48
N PRO A 41 -4.11 13.94 -7.23
CA PRO A 41 -3.97 14.54 -5.90
C PRO A 41 -4.66 13.67 -4.85
N LEU A 42 -3.88 13.18 -3.88
CA LEU A 42 -4.35 12.30 -2.82
C LEU A 42 -4.97 13.12 -1.69
N GLY A 43 -6.18 12.75 -1.29
CA GLY A 43 -6.86 13.30 -0.12
C GLY A 43 -6.26 12.83 1.21
N PRO A 44 -6.78 13.33 2.34
CA PRO A 44 -6.38 12.83 3.67
C PRO A 44 -6.72 11.34 3.80
N ASN A 45 -5.79 10.58 4.37
CA ASN A 45 -5.88 9.12 4.53
C ASN A 45 -6.01 8.33 3.21
N GLU A 46 -5.67 8.95 2.08
CA GLU A 46 -5.59 8.26 0.79
C GLU A 46 -4.16 7.84 0.46
N TYR A 47 -4.07 6.69 -0.18
CA TYR A 47 -2.82 6.06 -0.56
C TYR A 47 -2.93 5.63 -2.01
N TRP A 48 -1.91 5.96 -2.78
CA TRP A 48 -1.67 5.36 -4.09
C TRP A 48 -0.59 4.30 -3.95
N ILE A 49 -0.89 3.10 -4.41
CA ILE A 49 0.02 1.96 -4.40
C ILE A 49 0.14 1.49 -5.85
N ALA A 50 1.30 1.73 -6.46
CA ALA A 50 1.53 1.40 -7.87
C ALA A 50 1.50 -0.12 -8.09
N ARG A 51 0.84 -0.56 -9.17
CA ARG A 51 0.74 -1.99 -9.51
C ARG A 51 2.11 -2.62 -9.72
N GLU A 52 3.03 -1.92 -10.36
CA GLU A 52 4.38 -2.43 -10.59
C GLU A 52 5.09 -2.75 -9.26
N GLU A 53 4.90 -1.91 -8.24
CA GLU A 53 5.49 -2.13 -6.91
C GLU A 53 4.84 -3.31 -6.19
N VAL A 54 3.51 -3.46 -6.30
CA VAL A 54 2.78 -4.60 -5.74
C VAL A 54 3.23 -5.90 -6.39
N GLU A 55 3.31 -5.93 -7.72
CA GLU A 55 3.77 -7.09 -8.48
C GLU A 55 5.21 -7.43 -8.15
N ARG A 56 6.10 -6.44 -8.09
CA ARG A 56 7.49 -6.68 -7.69
C ARG A 56 7.57 -7.27 -6.29
N ALA A 57 6.92 -6.64 -5.31
CA ALA A 57 6.97 -7.08 -3.92
C ALA A 57 6.40 -8.50 -3.73
N LEU A 58 5.31 -8.84 -4.41
CA LEU A 58 4.76 -10.21 -4.38
C LEU A 58 5.68 -11.24 -5.04
N ASN A 59 6.35 -10.88 -6.14
CA ASN A 59 7.26 -11.78 -6.84
C ASN A 59 8.58 -11.99 -6.06
N GLU A 60 9.11 -10.94 -5.45
CA GLU A 60 10.38 -10.97 -4.73
C GLU A 60 10.22 -11.36 -3.25
N GLY A 61 9.01 -11.23 -2.69
CA GLY A 61 8.72 -11.50 -1.28
C GLY A 61 9.23 -10.42 -0.33
N VAL A 62 9.67 -9.27 -0.85
CA VAL A 62 10.29 -8.19 -0.08
C VAL A 62 9.73 -6.82 -0.47
N ILE A 63 9.84 -5.85 0.44
CA ILE A 63 9.66 -4.43 0.15
C ILE A 63 11.00 -3.70 0.26
N LEU A 64 11.15 -2.68 -0.57
CA LEU A 64 12.31 -1.78 -0.54
C LEU A 64 11.98 -0.60 0.35
N LEU A 65 12.63 -0.54 1.52
CA LEU A 65 12.57 0.62 2.39
C LEU A 65 13.72 1.56 2.06
N VAL A 66 13.37 2.78 1.62
CA VAL A 66 14.33 3.87 1.44
C VAL A 66 14.32 4.72 2.71
N SER A 67 15.46 4.84 3.37
CA SER A 67 15.60 5.73 4.53
C SER A 67 15.55 7.18 4.06
N PRO A 68 14.79 8.06 4.72
CA PRO A 68 14.77 9.49 4.38
C PRO A 68 16.11 10.20 4.63
N LEU A 69 17.04 9.57 5.36
CA LEU A 69 18.37 10.12 5.65
C LEU A 69 19.46 9.60 4.71
N ASP A 70 19.18 8.54 3.94
CA ASP A 70 20.16 7.90 3.09
C ASP A 70 19.46 7.27 1.88
N SER A 71 19.36 8.06 0.80
CA SER A 71 18.76 7.64 -0.46
C SER A 71 19.64 6.66 -1.24
N GLU A 72 20.88 6.42 -0.81
CA GLU A 72 21.81 5.50 -1.49
C GLU A 72 21.67 4.05 -0.98
N HIS A 73 21.15 3.84 0.23
CA HIS A 73 21.01 2.50 0.81
C HIS A 73 19.54 2.08 0.94
N GLN A 74 19.10 1.23 0.02
CA GLN A 74 17.81 0.55 0.07
C GLN A 74 17.92 -0.70 0.94
N THR A 75 17.00 -0.88 1.88
CA THR A 75 16.92 -2.11 2.69
C THR A 75 15.76 -2.95 2.20
N GLU A 76 16.05 -4.16 1.76
CA GLU A 76 15.04 -5.19 1.50
C GLU A 76 14.53 -5.74 2.83
N VAL A 77 13.21 -5.73 3.00
CA VAL A 77 12.54 -6.30 4.18
C VAL A 77 11.54 -7.33 3.70
N GLU A 78 11.64 -8.55 4.24
CA GLU A 78 10.68 -9.62 3.97
C GLU A 78 9.26 -9.18 4.33
N LEU A 79 8.33 -9.53 3.44
CA LEU A 79 6.92 -9.31 3.68
C LEU A 79 6.46 -10.16 4.86
N SER A 80 5.66 -9.57 5.74
CA SER A 80 4.87 -10.35 6.70
C SER A 80 3.61 -10.91 6.03
N GLU A 81 3.04 -11.98 6.58
CA GLU A 81 1.79 -12.60 6.09
C GLU A 81 0.65 -11.57 5.89
N GLU A 82 0.53 -10.60 6.81
CA GLU A 82 -0.49 -9.55 6.71
C GLU A 82 -0.24 -8.59 5.54
N GLN A 83 1.03 -8.30 5.24
CA GLN A 83 1.41 -7.47 4.10
C GLN A 83 1.24 -8.23 2.78
N GLU A 84 1.61 -9.51 2.73
CA GLU A 84 1.33 -10.36 1.57
C GLU A 84 -0.17 -10.41 1.28
N ALA A 85 -1.01 -10.61 2.30
CA ALA A 85 -2.46 -10.63 2.12
C ALA A 85 -3.02 -9.29 1.60
N LEU A 86 -2.46 -8.16 2.05
CA LEU A 86 -2.79 -6.84 1.52
C LEU A 86 -2.39 -6.70 0.05
N LEU A 87 -1.15 -7.05 -0.29
CA LEU A 87 -0.63 -6.95 -1.65
C LEU A 87 -1.37 -7.87 -2.61
N ASP A 88 -1.66 -9.10 -2.20
CA ASP A 88 -2.46 -10.06 -2.97
C ASP A 88 -3.89 -9.53 -3.20
N TRP A 89 -4.50 -8.90 -2.19
CA TRP A 89 -5.80 -8.25 -2.37
C TRP A 89 -5.74 -7.09 -3.37
N LEU A 90 -4.71 -6.23 -3.30
CA LEU A 90 -4.51 -5.13 -4.26
C LEU A 90 -4.32 -5.67 -5.68
N HIS A 91 -3.47 -6.68 -5.84
CA HIS A 91 -3.15 -7.29 -7.12
C HIS A 91 -4.37 -7.95 -7.75
N ARG A 92 -5.07 -8.83 -7.02
CA ARG A 92 -6.25 -9.57 -7.51
C ARG A 92 -7.40 -8.66 -7.91
N ASN A 93 -7.64 -7.60 -7.13
CA ASN A 93 -8.72 -6.65 -7.39
C ASN A 93 -8.31 -5.51 -8.32
N GLN A 94 -7.02 -5.46 -8.72
CA GLN A 94 -6.39 -4.41 -9.51
C GLN A 94 -6.63 -3.01 -8.93
N VAL A 95 -6.58 -2.90 -7.61
CA VAL A 95 -6.78 -1.66 -6.85
C VAL A 95 -5.45 -0.93 -6.72
N GLN A 96 -5.45 0.37 -6.95
CA GLN A 96 -4.28 1.24 -6.78
C GLN A 96 -4.54 2.40 -5.82
N HIS A 97 -5.78 2.89 -5.79
CA HIS A 97 -6.15 4.04 -4.98
C HIS A 97 -7.05 3.59 -3.83
N VAL A 98 -6.55 3.66 -2.62
CA VAL A 98 -7.29 3.28 -1.41
C VAL A 98 -7.38 4.43 -0.43
N ARG A 99 -8.45 4.45 0.36
CA ARG A 99 -8.61 5.33 1.51
C ARG A 99 -8.76 4.51 2.77
N VAL A 100 -8.13 4.93 3.86
CA VAL A 100 -8.40 4.35 5.18
C VAL A 100 -9.66 4.98 5.76
N SER A 101 -10.60 4.12 6.18
CA SER A 101 -11.74 4.49 7.04
C SER A 101 -11.58 3.86 8.42
N GLU A 102 -11.86 4.63 9.47
CA GLU A 102 -11.90 4.16 10.88
C GLU A 102 -13.33 3.87 11.33
#